data_AF-A0A929NZH3-F1
#
_entry.id   AF-A0A929NZH3-F1
#
_cell.length_a   1.000
_cell.length_b   1.000
_cell.length_c   1.000
_cell.angle_alpha   90.00
_cell.angle_beta   90.00
_cell.angle_gamma   90.00
#
_symmetry.space_group_name_H-M   'P 1'
#
loop_
_entity.id
_entity.type
_entity.pdbx_description
1 polymer ?
#
loop_
_entity_poly.entity_id
_entity_poly.type
_entity_poly.pdbx_seq_one_letter_code
_entity_poly.pdbx_strand_id
1 'polypeptide(L)'
;MKLAIIGGSLLKEFDGFTKVTEERINTPFGTPSDNFVTGNINDMEVVYLNRHGFKHHIAPHQVNYKANMFVLKILEITHVIAITAVGGISEKMSPMKCVIPDQLIDYTHGRVQTFNDGNETSVNHIDFSYPFDDFLSVKLAQAVERDGFDCETVATYGVTQGPRLETVAEIKRMERDGCDIVGMTAMPEASL
;
A
#
# COMPACT_ATOMS: atom_id res chain seq x y z
N MET A 1 -12.78 1.37 -15.15
CA MET A 1 -11.81 1.32 -14.03
C MET A 1 -12.49 0.58 -12.89
N LYS A 2 -11.90 -0.51 -12.41
CA LYS A 2 -12.27 -1.15 -11.13
C LYS A 2 -11.18 -0.82 -10.12
N LEU A 3 -11.56 -0.17 -9.03
CA LEU A 3 -10.65 0.41 -8.06
C LEU A 3 -10.67 -0.39 -6.77
N ALA A 4 -9.51 -0.63 -6.18
CA ALA A 4 -9.41 -1.05 -4.80
C ALA A 4 -8.74 0.00 -3.92
N ILE A 5 -9.19 0.08 -2.67
CA ILE A 5 -8.57 0.87 -1.62
C ILE A 5 -8.07 -0.08 -0.54
N ILE A 6 -6.77 -0.03 -0.23
CA ILE A 6 -6.17 -0.78 0.88
C ILE A 6 -5.95 0.19 2.04
N GLY A 7 -6.73 0.03 3.10
CA GLY A 7 -6.68 0.83 4.32
C GLY A 7 -5.56 0.38 5.27
N GLY A 8 -4.76 1.35 5.73
CA GLY A 8 -3.79 1.18 6.82
C GLY A 8 -4.38 1.54 8.18
N SER A 9 -3.53 1.93 9.14
CA SER A 9 -3.96 2.24 10.52
C SER A 9 -4.96 3.41 10.64
N LEU A 10 -4.94 4.33 9.67
CA LEU A 10 -5.74 5.56 9.68
C LEU A 10 -7.14 5.40 9.08
N LEU A 11 -7.38 4.33 8.33
CA LEU A 11 -8.66 4.07 7.68
C LEU A 11 -9.06 2.65 8.08
N LYS A 12 -9.98 2.55 9.04
CA LYS A 12 -10.52 1.26 9.53
C LYS A 12 -11.90 0.96 8.96
N GLU A 13 -12.66 2.03 8.73
CA GLU A 13 -14.01 2.01 8.19
C GLU A 13 -14.08 3.00 7.04
N PHE A 14 -14.84 2.64 6.01
CA PHE A 14 -15.08 3.49 4.85
C PHE A 14 -16.57 3.71 4.69
N ASP A 15 -17.08 4.77 5.34
CA ASP A 15 -18.52 5.09 5.39
C ASP A 15 -19.07 5.66 4.06
N GLY A 16 -18.22 5.77 3.03
CA GLY A 16 -18.58 6.35 1.74
C GLY A 16 -19.30 5.41 0.78
N PHE A 17 -19.49 4.13 1.14
CA PHE A 17 -20.08 3.14 0.25
C PHE A 17 -21.59 3.07 0.32
N THR A 18 -22.20 2.97 -0.87
CA THR A 18 -23.58 2.53 -1.04
C THR A 18 -23.62 1.11 -1.62
N LYS A 19 -24.58 0.29 -1.18
CA LYS A 19 -24.75 -1.13 -1.57
C LYS A 19 -23.50 -1.97 -1.27
N VAL A 20 -23.34 -2.30 0.00
CA VAL A 20 -22.17 -3.02 0.51
C VAL A 20 -22.38 -4.53 0.41
N THR A 21 -21.45 -5.23 -0.24
CA THR A 21 -21.25 -6.68 -0.08
C THR A 21 -19.92 -6.93 0.60
N GLU A 22 -19.86 -7.99 1.41
CA GLU A 22 -18.65 -8.39 2.12
C GLU A 22 -18.36 -9.85 1.79
N GLU A 23 -17.17 -10.12 1.27
CA GLU A 23 -16.79 -11.44 0.77
C GLU A 23 -15.49 -11.92 1.41
N ARG A 24 -15.52 -13.16 1.91
CA ARG A 24 -14.32 -13.87 2.35
C ARG A 24 -13.85 -14.80 1.26
N ILE A 25 -12.69 -14.50 0.68
CA ILE A 25 -12.15 -15.26 -0.46
C ILE A 25 -10.90 -16.04 -0.03
N ASN A 26 -10.93 -17.35 -0.26
CA ASN A 26 -9.79 -18.22 0.00
C ASN A 26 -8.77 -18.11 -1.14
N THR A 27 -7.48 -18.16 -0.82
CA THR A 27 -6.40 -18.11 -1.82
C THR A 27 -5.47 -19.31 -1.69
N PRO A 28 -4.77 -19.71 -2.77
CA PRO A 28 -3.67 -20.68 -2.69
C PRO A 28 -2.50 -20.21 -1.81
N PHE A 29 -2.45 -18.93 -1.45
CA PHE A 29 -1.38 -18.28 -0.69
C PHE A 29 -1.76 -18.07 0.79
N GLY A 30 -2.82 -18.72 1.25
CA GLY A 30 -3.33 -18.60 2.61
C GLY A 30 -4.47 -17.58 2.72
N THR A 31 -4.74 -17.15 3.96
CA THR A 31 -5.84 -16.23 4.25
C THR A 31 -5.41 -14.78 4.02
N PRO A 32 -6.22 -13.96 3.31
CA PRO A 32 -6.05 -12.51 3.27
C PRO A 32 -6.18 -11.86 4.66
N SER A 33 -5.83 -10.58 4.76
CA SER A 33 -5.88 -9.82 6.01
C SER A 33 -7.28 -9.68 6.59
N ASP A 34 -8.30 -9.60 5.73
CA ASP A 34 -9.70 -9.40 6.11
C ASP A 34 -10.65 -9.82 4.97
N ASN A 35 -11.94 -9.63 5.18
CA ASN A 35 -12.93 -9.67 4.12
C ASN A 35 -12.75 -8.49 3.15
N PHE A 36 -13.18 -8.68 1.91
CA PHE A 36 -13.20 -7.66 0.87
C PHE A 36 -14.58 -7.04 0.84
N VAL A 37 -14.63 -5.72 1.03
CA VAL A 37 -15.88 -4.96 1.11
C VAL A 37 -16.08 -4.23 -0.21
N THR A 38 -17.06 -4.65 -1.00
CA THR A 38 -17.39 -3.99 -2.26
C THR A 38 -18.54 -3.02 -2.04
N GLY A 39 -18.41 -1.80 -2.55
CA GLY A 39 -19.47 -0.80 -2.52
C GLY A 39 -19.33 0.21 -3.64
N ASN A 40 -20.28 1.14 -3.75
CA ASN A 40 -20.28 2.18 -4.78
C ASN A 40 -19.99 3.57 -4.20
N ILE A 41 -19.07 4.30 -4.83
CA ILE A 41 -18.84 5.74 -4.65
C ILE A 41 -19.23 6.44 -5.96
N ASN A 42 -20.25 7.30 -5.95
CA ASN A 42 -20.69 8.05 -7.14
C ASN A 42 -20.79 7.16 -8.41
N ASP A 43 -21.49 6.02 -8.29
CA ASP A 43 -21.68 4.99 -9.33
C ASP A 43 -20.44 4.19 -9.75
N MET A 44 -19.29 4.41 -9.10
CA MET A 44 -18.10 3.59 -9.28
C MET A 44 -18.03 2.49 -8.23
N GLU A 45 -17.95 1.24 -8.69
CA GLU A 45 -17.67 0.10 -7.82
C GLU A 45 -16.22 0.16 -7.31
N VAL A 46 -16.07 0.06 -5.99
CA VAL A 46 -14.80 0.10 -5.28
C VAL A 46 -14.74 -1.05 -4.29
N VAL A 47 -13.60 -1.73 -4.24
CA VAL A 47 -13.32 -2.78 -3.27
C VAL A 47 -12.41 -2.23 -2.17
N TYR A 48 -12.75 -2.47 -0.93
CA TYR A 48 -11.98 -2.04 0.23
C TYR A 48 -11.42 -3.24 1.00
N LEU A 49 -10.17 -3.11 1.46
CA LEU A 49 -9.50 -4.10 2.28
C LEU A 49 -8.75 -3.44 3.44
N ASN A 50 -8.94 -3.94 4.66
CA ASN A 50 -8.11 -3.57 5.81
C ASN A 50 -6.79 -4.33 5.80
N ARG A 51 -5.67 -3.65 5.55
CA ARG A 51 -4.33 -4.27 5.49
C ARG A 51 -3.96 -5.04 6.76
N HIS A 52 -4.36 -4.51 7.92
CA HIS A 52 -4.04 -5.06 9.24
C HIS A 52 -5.20 -5.86 9.86
N GLY A 53 -6.23 -6.15 9.05
CA GLY A 53 -7.54 -6.62 9.51
C GLY A 53 -8.31 -5.54 10.27
N PHE A 54 -9.64 -5.67 10.35
CA PHE A 54 -10.55 -4.70 10.96
C PHE A 54 -10.15 -4.34 12.40
N LYS A 55 -9.69 -5.33 13.18
CA LYS A 55 -9.22 -5.13 14.56
C LYS A 55 -7.79 -4.60 14.67
N HIS A 56 -7.12 -4.32 13.55
CA HIS A 56 -5.74 -3.83 13.50
C HIS A 56 -4.75 -4.73 14.26
N HIS A 57 -4.86 -6.04 14.07
CA HIS A 57 -4.16 -7.05 14.88
C HIS A 57 -3.01 -7.74 14.13
N ILE A 58 -2.92 -7.53 12.81
CA ILE A 58 -1.87 -8.13 11.97
C ILE A 58 -0.72 -7.13 11.86
N ALA A 59 0.45 -7.45 12.40
CA ALA A 59 1.62 -6.60 12.27
C ALA A 59 2.10 -6.53 10.81
N PRO A 60 2.78 -5.44 10.37
CA PRO A 60 3.21 -5.26 8.98
C PRO A 60 3.97 -6.46 8.39
N HIS A 61 4.92 -7.03 9.13
CA HIS A 61 5.70 -8.20 8.69
C HIS A 61 4.90 -9.52 8.62
N GLN A 62 3.68 -9.54 9.14
CA GLN A 62 2.78 -10.71 9.13
C GLN A 62 1.64 -10.56 8.12
N VAL A 63 1.51 -9.39 7.48
CA VAL A 63 0.49 -9.17 6.44
C VAL A 63 0.73 -10.15 5.29
N ASN A 64 -0.33 -10.84 4.89
CA ASN A 64 -0.27 -11.75 3.75
C ASN A 64 -0.50 -10.97 2.45
N TYR A 65 0.49 -10.17 2.07
CA TYR A 65 0.44 -9.33 0.86
C TYR A 65 0.09 -10.13 -0.39
N LYS A 66 0.65 -11.33 -0.50
CA LYS A 66 0.41 -12.23 -1.64
C LYS A 66 -1.05 -12.66 -1.74
N ALA A 67 -1.68 -13.06 -0.63
CA ALA A 67 -3.10 -13.39 -0.62
C ALA A 67 -3.97 -12.15 -0.90
N ASN A 68 -3.62 -11.00 -0.32
CA ASN A 68 -4.36 -9.75 -0.53
C ASN A 68 -4.37 -9.36 -2.02
N MET A 69 -3.20 -9.26 -2.64
CA MET A 69 -3.06 -8.88 -4.06
C MET A 69 -3.67 -9.93 -5.00
N PHE A 70 -3.58 -11.22 -4.65
CA PHE A 70 -4.23 -12.28 -5.42
C PHE A 70 -5.75 -12.11 -5.47
N VAL A 71 -6.39 -11.80 -4.33
CA VAL A 71 -7.84 -11.57 -4.31
C VAL A 71 -8.22 -10.36 -5.18
N LEU A 72 -7.48 -9.25 -5.07
CA LEU A 72 -7.73 -8.09 -5.93
C LEU A 72 -7.60 -8.45 -7.41
N LYS A 73 -6.63 -9.31 -7.77
CA LYS A 73 -6.46 -9.78 -9.15
C LYS A 73 -7.65 -10.59 -9.65
N ILE A 74 -8.19 -11.53 -8.86
CA ILE A 74 -9.34 -12.35 -9.28
C ILE A 74 -10.66 -11.58 -9.26
N LEU A 75 -10.76 -10.50 -8.48
CA LEU A 75 -11.86 -9.54 -8.55
C LEU A 75 -11.74 -8.58 -9.75
N GLU A 76 -10.73 -8.79 -10.60
CA GLU A 76 -10.44 -8.00 -11.79
C GLU A 76 -10.17 -6.51 -11.48
N ILE A 77 -9.64 -6.24 -10.29
CA ILE A 77 -9.20 -4.89 -9.93
C ILE A 77 -8.10 -4.46 -10.88
N THR A 78 -8.24 -3.22 -11.35
CA THR A 78 -7.33 -2.62 -12.35
C THR A 78 -6.39 -1.60 -11.73
N HIS A 79 -6.80 -0.98 -10.62
CA HIS A 79 -6.05 0.09 -9.95
C HIS A 79 -6.18 -0.11 -8.43
N VAL A 80 -5.08 0.10 -7.70
CA VAL A 80 -5.04 -0.03 -6.24
C VAL A 80 -4.53 1.27 -5.66
N ILE A 81 -5.27 1.84 -4.72
CA ILE A 81 -4.83 2.97 -3.90
C ILE A 81 -4.57 2.45 -2.49
N ALA A 82 -3.31 2.48 -2.08
CA ALA A 82 -2.89 2.10 -0.74
C ALA A 82 -2.77 3.33 0.15
N ILE A 83 -3.47 3.35 1.28
CA ILE A 83 -3.38 4.42 2.28
C ILE A 83 -2.56 3.92 3.47
N THR A 84 -1.58 4.71 3.90
CA THR A 84 -0.71 4.37 5.02
C THR A 84 -0.31 5.60 5.82
N ALA A 85 -0.17 5.43 7.14
CA ALA A 85 0.55 6.41 7.95
C ALA A 85 2.05 6.23 7.73
N VAL A 86 2.79 7.33 7.74
CA VAL A 86 4.26 7.36 7.61
C VAL A 86 4.85 8.40 8.57
N GLY A 87 6.11 8.23 8.92
CA GLY A 87 6.92 9.26 9.55
C GLY A 87 7.67 10.08 8.50
N GLY A 88 7.75 11.39 8.68
CA GLY A 88 8.61 12.25 7.85
C GLY A 88 10.08 12.16 8.27
N ILE A 89 10.99 12.14 7.29
CA ILE A 89 12.44 12.17 7.51
C ILE A 89 13.01 13.54 7.11
N SER A 90 12.72 13.99 5.89
CA SER A 90 13.28 15.23 5.34
C SER A 90 12.50 16.47 5.78
N GLU A 91 13.12 17.65 5.68
CA GLU A 91 12.51 18.92 6.09
C GLU A 91 11.19 19.23 5.36
N LYS A 92 11.03 18.75 4.12
CA LYS A 92 9.80 18.94 3.33
C LYS A 92 8.63 18.04 3.80
N MET A 93 8.88 17.07 4.68
CA MET A 93 7.90 16.07 5.16
C MET A 93 7.48 16.33 6.60
N SER A 94 6.80 17.45 6.85
CA SER A 94 6.21 17.77 8.15
C SER A 94 4.97 16.91 8.45
N PRO A 95 4.61 16.70 9.74
CA PRO A 95 3.36 16.05 10.11
C PRO A 95 2.12 16.68 9.43
N MET A 96 1.10 15.85 9.18
CA MET A 96 -0.16 16.20 8.50
C MET A 96 -0.04 16.57 7.01
N LYS A 97 1.15 16.48 6.41
CA LYS A 97 1.31 16.66 4.98
C LYS A 97 0.90 15.41 4.21
N CYS A 98 0.21 15.57 3.09
CA CYS A 98 -0.07 14.48 2.18
C CYS A 98 1.15 14.23 1.28
N VAL A 99 1.44 12.96 1.00
CA VAL A 99 2.53 12.57 0.11
C VAL A 99 2.07 11.41 -0.75
N ILE A 100 2.38 11.50 -2.05
CA ILE A 100 2.25 10.45 -3.03
C ILE A 100 3.68 10.14 -3.46
N PRO A 101 4.34 9.12 -2.87
CA PRO A 101 5.72 8.82 -3.20
C PRO A 101 5.82 8.32 -4.65
N ASP A 102 6.91 8.68 -5.32
CA ASP A 102 7.26 8.22 -6.67
C ASP A 102 8.30 7.09 -6.64
N GLN A 103 8.99 6.92 -5.51
CA GLN A 103 10.03 5.91 -5.32
C GLN A 103 9.97 5.26 -3.94
N LEU A 104 10.65 4.14 -3.80
CA LEU A 104 10.80 3.44 -2.53
C LEU A 104 12.19 2.78 -2.39
N ILE A 105 12.60 2.54 -1.15
CA ILE A 105 13.77 1.72 -0.82
C ILE A 105 13.31 0.63 0.14
N ASP A 106 13.55 -0.63 -0.24
CA ASP A 106 13.14 -1.80 0.53
C ASP A 106 14.18 -2.17 1.60
N TYR A 107 13.82 -2.00 2.87
CA TYR A 107 14.56 -2.51 4.04
C TYR A 107 13.84 -3.69 4.69
N THR A 108 12.81 -4.25 4.04
CA THR A 108 12.09 -5.42 4.53
C THR A 108 12.89 -6.70 4.29
N HIS A 109 12.55 -7.75 5.02
CA HIS A 109 13.20 -9.05 4.84
C HIS A 109 12.25 -10.20 5.21
N GLY A 110 12.45 -11.37 4.60
CA GLY A 110 11.68 -12.58 4.89
C GLY A 110 10.19 -12.53 4.53
N ARG A 111 9.71 -11.42 3.95
CA ARG A 111 8.36 -11.31 3.37
C ARG A 111 8.37 -11.97 1.99
N VAL A 112 7.30 -12.66 1.62
CA VAL A 112 7.16 -13.23 0.27
C VAL A 112 6.85 -12.11 -0.71
N GLN A 113 7.72 -11.89 -1.70
CA GLN A 113 7.66 -10.73 -2.60
C GLN A 113 7.34 -11.06 -4.06
N THR A 114 6.99 -12.32 -4.38
CA THR A 114 6.67 -12.70 -5.76
C THR A 114 5.57 -13.77 -5.84
N PHE A 115 4.86 -13.77 -6.97
CA PHE A 115 3.98 -14.88 -7.37
C PHE A 115 4.71 -15.99 -8.12
N ASN A 116 5.94 -15.72 -8.58
CA ASN A 116 6.72 -16.65 -9.39
C ASN A 116 7.51 -17.67 -8.54
N ASP A 117 6.79 -18.46 -7.74
CA ASP A 117 7.37 -19.41 -6.77
C ASP A 117 7.30 -20.87 -7.24
N GLY A 118 6.80 -21.16 -8.44
CA GLY A 118 6.19 -22.47 -8.73
C GLY A 118 6.55 -23.18 -10.03
N ASN A 119 7.32 -22.60 -10.95
CA ASN A 119 7.65 -23.26 -12.21
C ASN A 119 9.17 -23.32 -12.42
N GLU A 120 9.74 -24.54 -12.46
CA GLU A 120 11.15 -24.80 -12.78
C GLU A 120 11.56 -24.41 -14.21
N THR A 121 10.61 -23.91 -15.02
CA THR A 121 10.80 -23.69 -16.46
C THR A 121 11.17 -22.25 -16.83
N SER A 122 10.82 -21.24 -16.01
CA SER A 122 11.17 -19.83 -16.30
C SER A 122 11.07 -18.91 -15.09
N VAL A 123 12.07 -18.05 -14.92
CA VAL A 123 12.01 -16.91 -13.98
C VAL A 123 11.45 -15.69 -14.69
N ASN A 124 10.41 -15.07 -14.12
CA ASN A 124 9.87 -13.79 -14.56
C ASN A 124 10.47 -12.65 -13.72
N HIS A 125 11.16 -11.72 -14.38
CA HIS A 125 11.69 -10.50 -13.78
C HIS A 125 10.80 -9.32 -14.22
N ILE A 126 10.08 -8.73 -13.28
CA ILE A 126 9.31 -7.51 -13.56
C ILE A 126 10.25 -6.29 -13.52
N ASP A 127 9.98 -5.31 -14.39
CA ASP A 127 10.56 -3.99 -14.22
C ASP A 127 9.88 -3.31 -13.04
N PHE A 128 10.70 -2.79 -12.13
CA PHE A 128 10.25 -2.09 -10.92
C PHE A 128 10.97 -0.75 -10.75
N SER A 129 11.49 -0.21 -11.86
CA SER A 129 12.20 1.09 -11.88
C SER A 129 11.28 2.24 -11.45
N TYR A 130 9.98 2.12 -11.77
CA TYR A 130 8.93 3.07 -11.39
C TYR A 130 7.83 2.28 -10.65
N PRO A 131 7.89 2.20 -9.31
CA PRO A 131 7.06 1.29 -8.52
C PRO A 131 5.58 1.72 -8.42
N PHE A 132 5.25 2.94 -8.84
CA PHE A 132 3.91 3.51 -8.75
C PHE A 132 3.41 3.98 -10.12
N ASP A 133 2.09 3.95 -10.31
CA ASP A 133 1.45 4.34 -11.56
C ASP A 133 1.34 5.87 -11.69
N ASP A 134 2.05 6.45 -12.67
CA ASP A 134 2.08 7.91 -12.89
C ASP A 134 0.68 8.51 -13.10
N PHE A 135 -0.19 7.80 -13.81
CA PHE A 135 -1.54 8.29 -14.08
C PHE A 135 -2.35 8.42 -12.79
N LEU A 136 -2.34 7.39 -11.95
CA LEU A 136 -3.03 7.37 -10.67
C LEU A 136 -2.41 8.40 -9.70
N SER A 137 -1.09 8.51 -9.66
CA SER A 137 -0.38 9.50 -8.84
C SER A 137 -0.79 10.93 -9.17
N VAL A 138 -0.86 11.29 -10.46
CA VAL A 138 -1.33 12.61 -10.89
C VAL A 138 -2.80 12.84 -10.51
N LYS A 139 -3.66 11.83 -10.68
CA LYS A 139 -5.09 11.93 -10.31
C LYS A 139 -5.30 12.11 -8.81
N LEU A 140 -4.49 11.43 -8.00
CA LEU A 140 -4.51 11.56 -6.54
C LEU A 140 -4.05 12.95 -6.12
N ALA A 141 -2.94 13.45 -6.67
CA ALA A 141 -2.43 14.79 -6.35
C ALA A 141 -3.49 15.86 -6.64
N GLN A 142 -4.12 15.79 -7.83
CA GLN A 142 -5.21 16.68 -8.21
C GLN A 142 -6.45 16.56 -7.32
N ALA A 143 -6.72 15.39 -6.73
CA ALA A 143 -7.82 15.23 -5.78
C ALA A 143 -7.49 15.90 -4.44
N VAL A 144 -6.29 15.68 -3.92
CA VAL A 144 -5.81 16.27 -2.66
C VAL A 144 -5.77 17.80 -2.74
N GLU A 145 -5.24 18.35 -3.84
CA GLU A 145 -5.18 19.80 -4.07
C GLU A 145 -6.58 20.44 -4.18
N ARG A 146 -7.53 19.75 -4.83
CA ARG A 146 -8.92 20.23 -4.93
C ARG A 146 -9.63 20.33 -3.58
N ASP A 147 -9.24 19.48 -2.63
CA ASP A 147 -9.74 19.49 -1.26
C ASP A 147 -8.97 20.48 -0.36
N GLY A 148 -8.03 21.24 -0.92
CA GLY A 148 -7.31 22.31 -0.24
C GLY A 148 -6.12 21.85 0.61
N PHE A 149 -5.63 20.63 0.38
CA PHE A 149 -4.45 20.10 1.07
C PHE A 149 -3.20 20.19 0.19
N ASP A 150 -2.08 20.52 0.81
CA ASP A 150 -0.77 20.43 0.15
C ASP A 150 -0.34 18.97 -0.01
N CYS A 151 0.15 18.63 -1.20
CA CYS A 151 0.60 17.28 -1.53
C CYS A 151 2.01 17.28 -2.16
N GLU A 152 2.92 16.53 -1.57
CA GLU A 152 4.22 16.23 -2.21
C GLU A 152 4.08 15.01 -3.11
N THR A 153 4.54 15.14 -4.36
CA THR A 153 4.47 14.06 -5.37
C THR A 153 5.83 13.48 -5.73
N VAL A 154 6.90 14.01 -5.13
CA VAL A 154 8.28 13.53 -5.29
C VAL A 154 8.84 13.23 -3.92
N ALA A 155 8.85 11.95 -3.57
CA ALA A 155 9.29 11.45 -2.28
C ALA A 155 9.72 9.98 -2.35
N THR A 156 10.86 9.67 -1.73
CA THR A 156 11.30 8.27 -1.59
C THR A 156 10.82 7.68 -0.26
N TYR A 157 10.07 6.57 -0.33
CA TYR A 157 9.59 5.84 0.84
C TYR A 157 10.59 4.75 1.28
N GLY A 158 11.25 4.96 2.41
CA GLY A 158 11.99 3.89 3.11
C GLY A 158 11.05 2.90 3.81
N VAL A 159 10.94 1.68 3.28
CA VAL A 159 10.02 0.66 3.80
C VAL A 159 10.76 -0.26 4.76
N THR A 160 10.46 -0.19 6.05
CA THR A 160 11.11 -0.99 7.10
C THR A 160 10.30 -2.20 7.50
N GLN A 161 10.96 -3.13 8.20
CA GLN A 161 10.33 -4.39 8.59
C GLN A 161 9.26 -4.22 9.68
N GLY A 162 9.47 -3.33 10.65
CA GLY A 162 8.68 -3.28 11.88
C GLY A 162 8.80 -4.57 12.73
N PRO A 163 8.02 -4.70 13.82
CA PRO A 163 7.01 -3.76 14.31
C PRO A 163 7.60 -2.66 15.21
N ARG A 164 8.89 -2.76 15.58
CA ARG A 164 9.55 -1.64 16.27
C ARG A 164 9.67 -0.45 15.33
N LEU A 165 9.65 0.74 15.91
CA LEU A 165 10.09 1.93 15.21
C LEU A 165 11.62 1.95 15.11
N GLU A 166 12.10 2.84 14.26
CA GLU A 166 13.51 3.03 13.95
C GLU A 166 14.21 3.83 15.04
N THR A 167 15.48 3.50 15.27
CA THR A 167 16.37 4.32 16.08
C THR A 167 16.74 5.60 15.32
N VAL A 168 17.22 6.62 16.05
CA VAL A 168 17.73 7.86 15.44
C VAL A 168 18.84 7.60 14.43
N ALA A 169 19.70 6.59 14.67
CA ALA A 169 20.78 6.25 13.75
C ALA A 169 20.25 5.65 12.43
N GLU A 170 19.19 4.85 12.50
CA GLU A 170 18.54 4.28 11.31
C GLU A 170 17.84 5.37 10.50
N ILE A 171 17.13 6.30 11.14
CA ILE A 171 16.54 7.46 10.44
C ILE A 171 17.62 8.28 9.73
N LYS A 172 18.72 8.63 10.42
CA LYS A 172 19.84 9.38 9.82
C LYS A 172 20.50 8.65 8.65
N ARG A 173 20.51 7.32 8.69
CA ARG A 173 20.99 6.52 7.57
C ARG A 173 20.01 6.60 6.40
N MET A 174 18.72 6.38 6.63
CA MET A 174 17.71 6.42 5.57
C MET A 174 17.65 7.79 4.89
N GLU A 175 17.82 8.88 5.64
CA GLU A 175 17.97 10.23 5.08
C GLU A 175 19.13 10.31 4.08
N ARG A 176 20.30 9.74 4.43
CA ARG A 176 21.48 9.68 3.54
C ARG A 176 21.29 8.75 2.35
N ASP A 177 20.51 7.68 2.53
CA ASP A 177 20.13 6.77 1.47
C ASP A 177 19.06 7.41 0.55
N GLY A 178 18.57 8.61 0.88
CA GLY A 178 17.67 9.42 0.05
C GLY A 178 16.18 9.31 0.41
N CYS A 179 15.84 8.66 1.53
CA CYS A 179 14.45 8.53 1.96
C CYS A 179 13.90 9.86 2.50
N ASP A 180 12.68 10.19 2.10
CA ASP A 180 11.92 11.35 2.55
C ASP A 180 10.91 10.98 3.64
N ILE A 181 10.40 9.75 3.59
CA ILE A 181 9.41 9.21 4.52
C ILE A 181 9.76 7.77 4.92
N VAL A 182 9.27 7.34 6.08
CA VAL A 182 9.44 5.98 6.62
C VAL A 182 8.11 5.38 7.03
N GLY A 183 8.00 4.07 6.86
CA GLY A 183 6.81 3.27 7.18
C GLY A 183 7.09 1.81 6.83
N MET A 184 6.07 0.96 6.87
CA MET A 184 6.31 -0.50 6.95
C MET A 184 5.60 -1.33 5.89
N THR A 185 4.83 -0.74 4.97
CA THR A 185 3.76 -1.48 4.26
C THR A 185 3.78 -1.41 2.73
N ALA A 186 4.53 -0.51 2.10
CA ALA A 186 4.56 -0.40 0.64
C ALA A 186 5.29 -1.57 -0.05
N MET A 187 6.17 -2.28 0.67
CA MET A 187 6.82 -3.50 0.19
C MET A 187 6.40 -4.72 1.01
N PRO A 188 6.09 -5.85 0.34
CA PRO A 188 6.08 -6.08 -1.10
C PRO A 188 4.74 -5.74 -1.79
N GLU A 189 3.86 -4.95 -1.17
CA GLU A 189 2.53 -4.62 -1.73
C GLU A 189 2.60 -4.01 -3.14
N ALA A 190 3.56 -3.12 -3.40
CA ALA A 190 3.73 -2.46 -4.69
C ALA A 190 4.30 -3.36 -5.80
N SER A 191 5.08 -4.39 -5.44
CA SER A 191 5.74 -5.27 -6.41
C SER A 191 4.91 -6.49 -6.84
N LEU A 192 3.80 -6.78 -6.13
CA LEU A 192 2.96 -7.96 -6.29
C LEU A 192 1.77 -7.69 -7.21
#